data_AF-A0AAW1RF54-F1
#
_entry.id   AF-A0AAW1RF54-F1
#
_cell.length_a   1.000
_cell.length_b   1.000
_cell.length_c   1.000
_cell.angle_alpha   90.00
_cell.angle_beta   90.00
_cell.angle_gamma   90.00
#
_symmetry.space_group_name_H-M   'P 1'
#
loop_
_entity.id
_entity.type
_entity.pdbx_description
1 polymer ?
#
loop_
_entity_poly.entity_id
_entity_poly.type
_entity_poly.pdbx_seq_one_letter_code
_entity_poly.pdbx_strand_id
1 'polypeptide(L)'
;MLLHASAHHVKQTRTNVAVFTRQQRSRRAKVSTMATAQPYKLLTAGTPNGWKASVTLEELGVPYEVKPISLSKIEQKEDWFLKVNPNGRIPAMLDGDVRVFESGAIMLYLVQKHPETGLYSQDPAEQAEILSWLMFQMGGLGPMQGQANHFVRYAPEQIPYGINRYTNETKRLYNVLESGLEGRDYLAGPGKGKYTIADIANFCWVYCHAWAGIPLDNLPNVQAWKKRIEERPAVQKGLNVPEPNKFKEAADPEKEKKMVEEARKMMAGRSSDLTSMITMTEWEEDGGDDIREGEAKSAKAQNLKELFKRADLDGNGVIDRAELKALLQSTDSGLQPVTLDWMKDSEVRETLQKYDWDGSGDIDLREFEGLVEDGLLMEGKLEEYQRAWQAAGGSDLTGAALEQLFERLGQPLDAEQLAVLRERFDVAGRDHRVTFSEFLAMFRAELLDLREIMGFLRMGSSAALPPGGVAAFEWQPGEVSLLESEEEFDAALVQHPQRLIVLEASLTWCRPCKGFERSYQKFAAHYASCVFIKFFGNANENTKYLFRDRLQTPLTPTFSFWRRGQKLHQHCGANNAKMEAVLQQLVSPEEDPSFGSVFKRQLWHAKLGLT
;
A
#
# COMPACT_ATOMS: atom_id res chain seq x y z
N MET A 1 2.23 13.54 -95.51
CA MET A 1 3.20 12.69 -94.80
C MET A 1 3.45 13.36 -93.44
N LEU A 2 2.65 13.22 -92.38
CA LEU A 2 1.90 12.08 -91.85
C LEU A 2 2.75 10.81 -91.72
N LEU A 3 2.77 10.28 -90.50
CA LEU A 3 3.16 8.93 -90.06
C LEU A 3 4.66 8.71 -89.88
N HIS A 4 5.09 8.55 -88.62
CA HIS A 4 5.91 7.41 -88.10
C HIS A 4 6.67 7.73 -86.79
N ALA A 5 5.99 8.22 -85.75
CA ALA A 5 6.56 8.16 -84.39
C ALA A 5 5.54 7.93 -83.26
N SER A 6 4.30 7.56 -83.58
CA SER A 6 3.24 7.28 -82.61
C SER A 6 2.74 5.84 -82.75
N ALA A 7 3.58 4.86 -82.43
CA ALA A 7 3.13 3.45 -82.34
C ALA A 7 3.83 2.62 -81.26
N HIS A 8 5.01 3.01 -80.75
CA HIS A 8 5.74 2.19 -79.77
C HIS A 8 5.52 2.56 -78.30
N HIS A 9 5.03 3.76 -77.98
CA HIS A 9 4.82 4.18 -76.58
C HIS A 9 3.38 4.01 -76.05
N VAL A 10 2.42 3.65 -76.91
CA VAL A 10 1.01 3.45 -76.51
C VAL A 10 0.66 1.98 -76.27
N LYS A 11 1.53 1.03 -76.66
CA LYS A 11 1.32 -0.41 -76.43
C LYS A 11 1.90 -0.95 -75.12
N GLN A 12 2.81 -0.25 -74.45
CA GLN A 12 3.35 -0.69 -73.14
C GLN A 12 2.57 -0.14 -71.93
N THR A 13 1.86 0.97 -72.08
CA THR A 13 1.05 1.56 -71.00
C THR A 13 -0.36 0.97 -70.88
N ARG A 14 -0.88 0.27 -71.90
CA ARG A 14 -2.16 -0.45 -71.81
C ARG A 14 -2.06 -1.87 -71.25
N THR A 15 -0.90 -2.52 -71.33
CA THR A 15 -0.71 -3.89 -70.79
C THR A 15 -0.50 -3.87 -69.27
N ASN A 16 0.13 -2.83 -68.71
CA ASN A 16 0.37 -2.74 -67.26
C ASN A 16 -0.86 -2.31 -66.45
N VAL A 17 -1.80 -1.57 -67.04
CA VAL A 17 -3.07 -1.21 -66.36
C VAL A 17 -4.05 -2.40 -66.33
N ALA A 18 -4.03 -3.28 -67.33
CA ALA A 18 -4.87 -4.47 -67.37
C ALA A 18 -4.36 -5.62 -66.47
N VAL A 19 -3.05 -5.72 -66.22
CA VAL A 19 -2.47 -6.73 -65.32
C VAL A 19 -2.64 -6.33 -63.85
N PHE A 20 -2.51 -5.03 -63.52
CA PHE A 20 -2.76 -4.53 -62.15
C PHE A 20 -4.23 -4.58 -61.73
N THR A 21 -5.17 -4.33 -62.66
CA THR A 21 -6.61 -4.42 -62.36
C THR A 21 -7.14 -5.86 -62.31
N ARG A 22 -6.44 -6.83 -62.92
CA ARG A 22 -6.79 -8.26 -62.81
C ARG A 22 -6.24 -8.92 -61.55
N GLN A 23 -5.04 -8.51 -61.09
CA GLN A 23 -4.51 -8.94 -59.78
C GLN A 23 -5.23 -8.28 -58.58
N GLN A 24 -5.76 -7.05 -58.74
CA GLN A 24 -6.62 -6.45 -57.71
C GLN A 24 -8.07 -6.96 -57.73
N ARG A 25 -8.59 -7.42 -58.88
CA ARG A 25 -9.91 -8.07 -58.95
C ARG A 25 -9.89 -9.56 -58.55
N SER A 26 -8.77 -10.28 -58.72
CA SER A 26 -8.63 -11.66 -58.21
C SER A 26 -8.28 -11.74 -56.72
N ARG A 27 -7.88 -10.63 -56.08
CA ARG A 27 -7.77 -10.51 -54.62
C ARG A 27 -9.09 -10.12 -53.93
N ARG A 28 -10.13 -9.77 -54.70
CA ARG A 28 -11.45 -9.38 -54.18
C ARG A 28 -12.55 -10.42 -54.42
N ALA A 29 -12.18 -11.63 -54.84
CA ALA A 29 -13.07 -12.77 -54.98
C ALA A 29 -12.37 -14.06 -54.51
N LYS A 30 -11.73 -13.99 -53.34
CA LYS A 30 -11.82 -15.08 -52.37
C LYS A 30 -12.63 -14.51 -51.23
N VAL A 31 -13.95 -14.56 -51.39
CA VAL A 31 -14.79 -14.91 -50.23
C VAL A 31 -14.26 -16.29 -49.87
N SER A 32 -13.21 -16.30 -49.05
CA SER A 32 -12.91 -17.46 -48.23
C SER A 32 -14.21 -17.67 -47.52
N THR A 33 -14.90 -18.75 -47.86
CA THR A 33 -15.70 -19.47 -46.87
C THR A 33 -14.89 -19.37 -45.59
N MET A 34 -15.37 -18.57 -44.63
CA MET A 34 -14.82 -18.62 -43.29
C MET A 34 -15.00 -20.09 -42.94
N ALA A 35 -13.89 -20.84 -42.91
CA ALA A 35 -13.83 -21.99 -42.03
C ALA A 35 -14.36 -21.42 -40.72
N THR A 36 -15.51 -21.91 -40.27
CA THR A 36 -16.22 -21.41 -39.11
C THR A 36 -15.21 -21.39 -37.97
N ALA A 37 -14.60 -20.23 -37.71
CA ALA A 37 -13.69 -20.08 -36.60
C ALA A 37 -14.54 -20.43 -35.39
N GLN A 38 -14.14 -21.48 -34.69
CA GLN A 38 -14.89 -21.93 -33.52
C GLN A 38 -15.07 -20.72 -32.62
N PRO A 39 -16.30 -20.42 -32.17
CA PRO A 39 -16.54 -19.28 -31.29
C PRO A 39 -15.69 -19.44 -30.03
N TYR A 40 -15.26 -18.32 -29.43
CA TYR A 40 -14.58 -18.38 -28.13
C TYR A 40 -15.46 -19.12 -27.14
N LYS A 41 -14.91 -19.98 -26.30
CA LYS A 41 -15.67 -20.61 -25.23
C LYS A 41 -15.23 -20.04 -23.90
N LEU A 42 -16.10 -19.28 -23.25
CA LEU A 42 -15.88 -18.66 -21.96
C LEU A 42 -16.42 -19.55 -20.84
N LEU A 43 -15.53 -20.01 -19.96
CA LEU A 43 -15.86 -20.75 -18.75
C LEU A 43 -15.85 -19.76 -17.58
N THR A 44 -17.03 -19.40 -17.07
CA THR A 44 -17.14 -18.26 -16.13
C THR A 44 -18.31 -18.38 -15.15
N ALA A 45 -18.33 -17.48 -14.17
CA ALA A 45 -19.42 -17.26 -13.23
C ALA A 45 -19.67 -15.75 -13.08
N GLY A 46 -20.87 -15.37 -12.64
CA GLY A 46 -21.30 -13.97 -12.48
C GLY A 46 -20.60 -13.25 -11.34
N THR A 47 -19.33 -12.92 -11.55
CA THR A 47 -18.42 -12.32 -10.57
C THR A 47 -17.61 -11.19 -11.22
N PRO A 48 -17.00 -10.28 -10.43
CA PRO A 48 -16.16 -9.22 -10.96
C PRO A 48 -15.07 -9.70 -11.93
N ASN A 49 -14.38 -10.80 -11.63
CA ASN A 49 -13.36 -11.35 -12.54
C ASN A 49 -13.97 -11.98 -13.79
N GLY A 50 -15.12 -12.64 -13.67
CA GLY A 50 -15.85 -13.20 -14.80
C GLY A 50 -16.35 -12.13 -15.78
N TRP A 51 -16.87 -11.02 -15.25
CA TRP A 51 -17.39 -9.91 -16.05
C TRP A 51 -16.33 -9.22 -16.89
N LYS A 52 -15.08 -9.15 -16.43
CA LYS A 52 -13.98 -8.58 -17.24
C LYS A 52 -13.89 -9.25 -18.61
N ALA A 53 -13.99 -10.58 -18.64
CA ALA A 53 -13.91 -11.35 -19.87
C ALA A 53 -15.18 -11.17 -20.73
N SER A 54 -16.37 -11.29 -20.15
CA SER A 54 -17.62 -11.15 -20.91
C SER A 54 -17.83 -9.71 -21.41
N VAL A 55 -17.57 -8.69 -20.60
CA VAL A 55 -17.63 -7.28 -21.03
C VAL A 55 -16.65 -7.02 -22.17
N THR A 56 -15.43 -7.57 -22.11
CA THR A 56 -14.48 -7.43 -23.22
C THR A 56 -15.00 -8.10 -24.49
N LEU A 57 -15.52 -9.33 -24.42
CA LEU A 57 -16.10 -10.03 -25.58
C LEU A 57 -17.29 -9.26 -26.19
N GLU A 58 -18.16 -8.70 -25.35
CA GLU A 58 -19.29 -7.87 -25.79
C GLU A 58 -18.85 -6.55 -26.43
N GLU A 59 -17.82 -5.88 -25.88
CA GLU A 59 -17.26 -4.65 -26.48
C GLU A 59 -16.58 -4.93 -27.82
N LEU A 60 -16.01 -6.13 -27.98
CA LEU A 60 -15.46 -6.59 -29.25
C LEU A 60 -16.54 -6.97 -30.27
N GLY A 61 -17.75 -7.28 -29.83
CA GLY A 61 -18.85 -7.71 -30.71
C GLY A 61 -18.59 -9.06 -31.39
N VAL A 62 -17.80 -9.93 -30.76
CA VAL A 62 -17.40 -11.23 -31.33
C VAL A 62 -18.28 -12.36 -30.81
N PRO A 63 -18.56 -13.40 -31.61
CA PRO A 63 -19.35 -14.54 -31.14
C PRO A 63 -18.56 -15.38 -30.14
N TYR A 64 -19.23 -15.79 -29.06
CA TYR A 64 -18.67 -16.68 -28.05
C TYR A 64 -19.77 -17.56 -27.43
N GLU A 65 -19.39 -18.76 -27.01
CA GLU A 65 -20.18 -19.66 -26.19
C GLU A 65 -19.82 -19.47 -24.71
N VAL A 66 -20.80 -19.65 -23.83
CA VAL A 66 -20.60 -19.55 -22.39
C VAL A 66 -20.87 -20.91 -21.77
N LYS A 67 -19.91 -21.40 -20.98
CA LYS A 67 -20.08 -22.53 -20.05
C LYS A 67 -20.14 -21.93 -18.64
N PRO A 68 -21.35 -21.82 -18.04
CA PRO A 68 -21.48 -21.40 -16.65
C PRO A 68 -20.78 -22.41 -15.74
N ILE A 69 -20.03 -21.91 -14.76
CA ILE A 69 -19.31 -22.72 -13.77
C ILE A 69 -19.95 -22.52 -12.39
N SER A 70 -20.38 -23.62 -11.78
CA SER A 70 -20.98 -23.59 -10.45
C SER A 70 -19.91 -23.53 -9.37
N LEU A 71 -19.64 -22.32 -8.87
CA LEU A 71 -18.65 -22.10 -7.82
C LEU A 71 -19.03 -22.69 -6.45
N SER A 72 -20.32 -22.92 -6.21
CA SER A 72 -20.85 -23.59 -5.01
C SER A 72 -20.71 -25.10 -5.05
N LYS A 73 -20.70 -25.69 -6.25
CA LYS A 73 -20.38 -27.12 -6.46
C LYS A 73 -18.89 -27.35 -6.71
N ILE A 74 -18.07 -26.31 -6.64
CA ILE A 74 -16.62 -26.38 -6.82
C ILE A 74 -16.24 -26.94 -8.21
N GLU A 75 -17.08 -26.75 -9.23
CA GLU A 75 -16.88 -27.27 -10.61
C GLU A 75 -15.54 -26.78 -11.21
N GLN A 76 -15.03 -25.63 -10.76
CA GLN A 76 -13.70 -25.11 -11.15
C GLN A 76 -12.51 -25.96 -10.66
N LYS A 77 -12.72 -27.00 -9.88
CA LYS A 77 -11.69 -27.95 -9.43
C LYS A 77 -11.83 -29.33 -10.07
N GLU A 78 -12.85 -29.55 -10.91
CA GLU A 78 -12.97 -30.81 -11.64
C GLU A 78 -11.85 -30.95 -12.68
N ASP A 79 -11.39 -32.18 -12.93
CA ASP A 79 -10.24 -32.47 -13.80
C ASP A 79 -10.34 -31.83 -15.19
N TRP A 80 -11.55 -31.82 -15.77
CA TRP A 80 -11.75 -31.23 -17.09
C TRP A 80 -11.58 -29.70 -17.07
N PHE A 81 -11.92 -29.04 -15.96
CA PHE A 81 -11.69 -27.60 -15.80
C PHE A 81 -10.21 -27.32 -15.53
N LEU A 82 -9.56 -28.14 -14.69
CA LEU A 82 -8.13 -28.01 -14.39
C LEU A 82 -7.26 -28.23 -15.64
N LYS A 83 -7.71 -29.09 -16.57
CA LYS A 83 -7.12 -29.20 -17.91
C LYS A 83 -7.22 -27.92 -18.73
N VAL A 84 -8.13 -26.99 -18.44
CA VAL A 84 -8.20 -25.67 -19.09
C VAL A 84 -7.43 -24.63 -18.28
N ASN A 85 -7.65 -24.58 -16.96
CA ASN A 85 -6.98 -23.67 -16.04
C ASN A 85 -6.46 -24.44 -14.81
N PRO A 86 -5.14 -24.68 -14.68
CA PRO A 86 -4.57 -25.42 -13.56
C PRO A 86 -4.70 -24.69 -12.21
N ASN A 87 -4.89 -23.37 -12.19
CA ASN A 87 -5.18 -22.63 -10.95
C ASN A 87 -6.57 -22.98 -10.37
N GLY A 88 -7.46 -23.54 -11.19
CA GLY A 88 -8.81 -23.91 -10.78
C GLY A 88 -9.62 -22.70 -10.30
N ARG A 89 -9.55 -21.59 -11.05
CA ARG A 89 -10.27 -20.34 -10.82
C ARG A 89 -10.94 -19.88 -12.12
N ILE A 90 -12.09 -19.21 -12.02
CA ILE A 90 -12.70 -18.52 -13.16
C ILE A 90 -12.16 -17.08 -13.27
N PRO A 91 -12.23 -16.45 -14.45
CA PRO A 91 -12.59 -17.04 -15.75
C PRO A 91 -11.47 -17.86 -16.38
N ALA A 92 -11.86 -18.74 -17.29
CA ALA A 92 -10.98 -19.41 -18.26
C ALA A 92 -11.63 -19.36 -19.65
N MET A 93 -10.82 -19.42 -20.71
CA MET A 93 -11.30 -19.33 -22.09
C MET A 93 -10.58 -20.30 -23.01
N LEU A 94 -11.30 -20.81 -24.00
CA LEU A 94 -10.76 -21.56 -25.14
C LEU A 94 -10.97 -20.78 -26.44
N ASP A 95 -9.93 -20.74 -27.27
CA ASP A 95 -9.95 -20.30 -28.67
C ASP A 95 -9.38 -21.44 -29.52
N GLY A 96 -10.27 -22.36 -29.94
CA GLY A 96 -9.83 -23.67 -30.43
C GLY A 96 -9.07 -24.43 -29.33
N ASP A 97 -7.83 -24.82 -29.62
CA ASP A 97 -6.94 -25.52 -28.67
C ASP A 97 -6.17 -24.56 -27.74
N VAL A 98 -6.24 -23.25 -27.97
CA VAL A 98 -5.56 -22.25 -27.13
C VAL A 98 -6.34 -22.07 -25.83
N ARG A 99 -5.68 -22.39 -24.71
CA ARG A 99 -6.19 -22.19 -23.35
C ARG A 99 -5.67 -20.87 -22.79
N VAL A 100 -6.55 -20.01 -22.30
CA VAL A 100 -6.19 -18.75 -21.64
C VAL A 100 -6.92 -18.65 -20.31
N PHE A 101 -6.18 -18.40 -19.24
CA PHE A 101 -6.70 -18.15 -17.89
C PHE A 101 -6.01 -16.93 -17.29
N GLU A 102 -6.54 -16.44 -16.16
CA GLU A 102 -6.37 -15.08 -15.65
C GLU A 102 -7.12 -14.03 -16.46
N SER A 103 -8.03 -13.32 -15.79
CA SER A 103 -8.93 -12.36 -16.46
C SER A 103 -8.19 -11.28 -17.25
N GLY A 104 -7.10 -10.71 -16.71
CA GLY A 104 -6.28 -9.73 -17.43
C GLY A 104 -5.57 -10.30 -18.67
N ALA A 105 -5.13 -11.56 -18.61
CA ALA A 105 -4.51 -12.23 -19.76
C ALA A 105 -5.54 -12.55 -20.85
N ILE A 106 -6.75 -12.98 -20.49
CA ILE A 106 -7.87 -13.16 -21.42
C ILE A 106 -8.18 -11.84 -22.13
N MET A 107 -8.30 -10.74 -21.39
CA MET A 107 -8.56 -9.42 -21.98
C MET A 107 -7.48 -9.01 -22.96
N LEU A 108 -6.20 -9.12 -22.56
CA LEU A 108 -5.07 -8.76 -23.40
C LEU A 108 -4.99 -9.62 -24.67
N TYR A 109 -5.20 -10.93 -24.56
CA TYR A 109 -5.25 -11.86 -25.69
C TYR A 109 -6.35 -11.46 -26.70
N LEU A 110 -7.54 -11.16 -26.20
CA LEU A 110 -8.69 -10.78 -27.03
C LEU A 110 -8.43 -9.48 -27.79
N VAL A 111 -7.98 -8.41 -27.12
CA VAL A 111 -7.78 -7.11 -27.79
C VAL A 111 -6.57 -7.09 -28.72
N GLN A 112 -5.57 -7.96 -28.50
CA GLN A 112 -4.47 -8.16 -29.45
C GLN A 112 -4.92 -8.85 -30.73
N LYS A 113 -5.91 -9.77 -30.65
CA LYS A 113 -6.47 -10.45 -31.82
C LYS A 113 -7.50 -9.60 -32.58
N HIS A 114 -8.08 -8.60 -31.91
CA HIS A 114 -9.09 -7.68 -32.46
C HIS A 114 -8.68 -6.21 -32.26
N PRO A 115 -7.54 -5.77 -32.82
CA PRO A 115 -6.97 -4.44 -32.59
C PRO A 115 -7.84 -3.30 -33.16
N GLU A 116 -8.75 -3.59 -34.10
CA GLU A 116 -9.63 -2.63 -34.76
C GLU A 116 -10.63 -1.95 -33.81
N THR A 117 -10.86 -2.53 -32.64
CA THR A 117 -11.81 -2.02 -31.64
C THR A 117 -11.26 -0.84 -30.83
N GLY A 118 -9.94 -0.64 -30.83
CA GLY A 118 -9.30 0.46 -30.11
C GLY A 118 -9.29 0.32 -28.59
N LEU A 119 -9.72 -0.83 -28.04
CA LEU A 119 -9.64 -1.12 -26.60
C LEU A 119 -8.20 -1.30 -26.09
N TYR A 120 -7.23 -1.35 -27.00
CA TYR A 120 -5.80 -1.41 -26.72
C TYR A 120 -5.02 -0.66 -27.80
N SER A 121 -4.15 0.24 -27.37
CA SER A 121 -3.36 1.06 -28.31
C SER A 121 -2.27 0.24 -28.99
N GLN A 122 -1.84 0.68 -30.18
CA GLN A 122 -0.64 0.15 -30.86
C GLN A 122 0.60 1.03 -30.61
N ASP A 123 0.41 2.20 -29.98
CA ASP A 123 1.51 3.05 -29.55
C ASP A 123 2.13 2.49 -28.24
N PRO A 124 3.44 2.23 -28.18
CA PRO A 124 4.06 1.64 -27.00
C PRO A 124 3.93 2.47 -25.72
N ALA A 125 3.88 3.81 -25.81
CA ALA A 125 3.73 4.66 -24.63
C ALA A 125 2.30 4.59 -24.09
N GLU A 126 1.29 4.63 -24.97
CA GLU A 126 -0.10 4.39 -24.57
C GLU A 126 -0.30 2.97 -24.01
N GLN A 127 0.35 1.95 -24.60
CA GLN A 127 0.31 0.57 -24.09
C GLN A 127 0.85 0.44 -22.67
N ALA A 128 1.97 1.12 -22.37
CA ALA A 128 2.56 1.10 -21.04
C ALA A 128 1.60 1.67 -19.97
N GLU A 129 0.87 2.73 -20.30
CA GLU A 129 -0.13 3.31 -19.39
C GLU A 129 -1.32 2.36 -19.20
N ILE A 130 -1.86 1.77 -20.27
CA ILE A 130 -2.96 0.80 -20.19
C ILE A 130 -2.56 -0.41 -19.34
N LEU A 131 -1.36 -0.98 -19.60
CA LEU A 131 -0.86 -2.12 -18.86
C LEU A 131 -0.59 -1.79 -17.38
N SER A 132 -0.13 -0.58 -17.07
CA SER A 132 0.08 -0.15 -15.68
C SER A 132 -1.22 -0.17 -14.90
N TRP A 133 -2.31 0.37 -15.45
CA TRP A 133 -3.63 0.34 -14.81
C TRP A 133 -4.28 -1.05 -14.79
N LEU A 134 -4.01 -1.87 -15.80
CA LEU A 134 -4.43 -3.28 -15.81
C LEU A 134 -3.73 -4.06 -14.68
N MET A 135 -2.42 -3.88 -14.51
CA MET A 135 -1.65 -4.56 -13.46
C MET A 135 -1.95 -3.98 -12.07
N PHE A 136 -2.21 -2.68 -11.95
CA PHE A 136 -2.77 -2.08 -10.73
C PHE A 136 -4.06 -2.78 -10.30
N GLN A 137 -4.93 -3.10 -11.26
CA GLN A 137 -6.16 -3.84 -10.99
C GLN A 137 -5.87 -5.29 -10.58
N MET A 138 -5.04 -6.00 -11.34
CA MET A 138 -4.78 -7.43 -11.12
C MET A 138 -3.97 -7.72 -9.84
N GLY A 139 -3.03 -6.84 -9.48
CA GLY A 139 -2.16 -7.01 -8.31
C GLY A 139 -2.58 -6.20 -7.08
N GLY A 140 -3.42 -5.16 -7.24
CA GLY A 140 -3.86 -4.29 -6.16
C GLY A 140 -5.36 -4.37 -5.94
N LEU A 141 -6.14 -3.62 -6.75
CA LEU A 141 -7.57 -3.39 -6.47
C LEU A 141 -8.40 -4.67 -6.36
N GLY A 142 -8.26 -5.59 -7.32
CA GLY A 142 -9.04 -6.84 -7.33
C GLY A 142 -8.75 -7.70 -6.10
N PRO A 143 -7.49 -8.10 -5.85
CA PRO A 143 -7.14 -8.89 -4.67
C PRO A 143 -7.56 -8.24 -3.35
N MET A 144 -7.29 -6.95 -3.15
CA MET A 144 -7.56 -6.27 -1.87
C MET A 144 -9.06 -6.12 -1.60
N GLN A 145 -9.85 -5.75 -2.60
CA GLN A 145 -11.30 -5.71 -2.46
C GLN A 145 -11.90 -7.11 -2.30
N GLY A 146 -11.29 -8.14 -2.90
CA GLY A 146 -11.66 -9.53 -2.69
C GLY A 146 -11.51 -9.95 -1.22
N GLN A 147 -10.42 -9.55 -0.57
CA GLN A 147 -10.22 -9.77 0.86
C GLN A 147 -11.21 -8.96 1.69
N ALA A 148 -11.44 -7.68 1.35
CA ALA A 148 -12.45 -6.86 2.03
C ALA A 148 -13.83 -7.53 1.99
N ASN A 149 -14.26 -8.00 0.83
CA ASN A 149 -15.51 -8.75 0.69
C ASN A 149 -15.54 -10.00 1.59
N HIS A 150 -14.43 -10.74 1.68
CA HIS A 150 -14.35 -11.91 2.53
C HIS A 150 -14.55 -11.56 4.01
N PHE A 151 -13.74 -10.66 4.55
CA PHE A 151 -13.82 -10.33 5.98
C PHE A 151 -15.10 -9.59 6.35
N VAL A 152 -15.66 -8.76 5.45
CA VAL A 152 -16.90 -8.01 5.71
C VAL A 152 -18.14 -8.91 5.62
N ARG A 153 -18.18 -9.86 4.68
CA ARG A 153 -19.43 -10.57 4.33
C ARG A 153 -19.36 -12.07 4.56
N TYR A 154 -18.23 -12.70 4.30
CA TYR A 154 -18.17 -14.16 4.14
C TYR A 154 -17.51 -14.90 5.30
N ALA A 155 -16.60 -14.24 6.03
CA ALA A 155 -15.96 -14.84 7.18
C ALA A 155 -17.03 -15.31 8.19
N PRO A 156 -16.90 -16.53 8.75
CA PRO A 156 -17.87 -17.07 9.68
C PRO A 156 -17.97 -16.20 10.94
N GLU A 157 -16.85 -15.58 11.32
CA GLU A 157 -16.70 -14.64 12.42
C GLU A 157 -16.27 -13.28 11.90
N GLN A 158 -16.69 -12.22 12.60
CA GLN A 158 -16.22 -10.87 12.29
C GLN A 158 -14.82 -10.69 12.87
N ILE A 159 -13.85 -10.43 12.00
CA ILE A 159 -12.44 -10.21 12.36
C ILE A 159 -12.13 -8.73 12.11
N PRO A 160 -12.18 -7.85 13.13
CA PRO A 160 -12.06 -6.40 12.94
C PRO A 160 -10.77 -5.97 12.23
N TYR A 161 -9.64 -6.62 12.50
CA TYR A 161 -8.38 -6.34 11.82
C TYR A 161 -8.47 -6.61 10.31
N GLY A 162 -8.93 -7.80 9.91
CA GLY A 162 -9.12 -8.14 8.50
C GLY A 162 -10.09 -7.18 7.81
N ILE A 163 -11.21 -6.87 8.45
CA ILE A 163 -12.17 -5.89 7.94
C ILE A 163 -11.50 -4.53 7.74
N ASN A 164 -10.84 -3.98 8.76
CA ASN A 164 -10.24 -2.66 8.71
C ASN A 164 -9.08 -2.58 7.71
N ARG A 165 -8.14 -3.52 7.74
CA ARG A 165 -6.98 -3.58 6.85
C ARG A 165 -7.41 -3.56 5.38
N TYR A 166 -8.26 -4.50 4.98
CA TYR A 166 -8.63 -4.64 3.58
C TYR A 166 -9.64 -3.59 3.11
N THR A 167 -10.50 -3.11 4.00
CA THR A 167 -11.39 -1.98 3.68
C THR A 167 -10.59 -0.69 3.48
N ASN A 168 -9.61 -0.40 4.36
CA ASN A 168 -8.78 0.81 4.26
C ASN A 168 -7.85 0.76 3.04
N GLU A 169 -7.23 -0.39 2.75
CA GLU A 169 -6.43 -0.54 1.54
C GLU A 169 -7.27 -0.39 0.27
N THR A 170 -8.49 -0.93 0.24
CA THR A 170 -9.39 -0.74 -0.90
C THR A 170 -9.80 0.73 -1.06
N LYS A 171 -10.08 1.45 0.04
CA LYS A 171 -10.33 2.92 0.01
C LYS A 171 -9.11 3.67 -0.53
N ARG A 172 -7.89 3.32 -0.11
CA ARG A 172 -6.66 3.91 -0.64
C ARG A 172 -6.54 3.69 -2.16
N LEU A 173 -6.83 2.48 -2.63
CA LEU A 173 -6.81 2.15 -4.07
C LEU A 173 -7.89 2.91 -4.86
N TYR A 174 -9.07 3.14 -4.28
CA TYR A 174 -10.08 4.03 -4.87
C TYR A 174 -9.62 5.48 -4.94
N ASN A 175 -8.90 5.99 -3.93
CA ASN A 175 -8.30 7.33 -4.01
C ASN A 175 -7.24 7.43 -5.11
N VAL A 176 -6.48 6.35 -5.38
CA VAL A 176 -5.56 6.31 -6.53
C VAL A 176 -6.32 6.41 -7.85
N LEU A 177 -7.47 5.73 -7.98
CA LEU A 177 -8.33 5.89 -9.16
C LEU A 177 -8.90 7.31 -9.27
N GLU A 178 -9.35 7.90 -8.14
CA GLU A 178 -9.88 9.26 -8.10
C GLU A 178 -8.87 10.29 -8.59
N SER A 179 -7.61 10.23 -8.10
CA SER A 179 -6.53 11.07 -8.58
C SER A 179 -6.14 10.75 -10.04
N GLY A 180 -6.13 9.47 -10.42
CA GLY A 180 -5.84 9.05 -11.79
C GLY A 180 -6.87 9.54 -12.81
N LEU A 181 -8.09 9.83 -12.37
CA LEU A 181 -9.20 10.34 -13.19
C LEU A 181 -9.34 11.87 -13.13
N GLU A 182 -8.48 12.58 -12.39
CA GLU A 182 -8.54 14.05 -12.31
C GLU A 182 -8.36 14.67 -13.70
N GLY A 183 -9.39 15.39 -14.17
CA GLY A 183 -9.41 15.98 -15.51
C GLY A 183 -9.56 14.98 -16.67
N ARG A 184 -9.82 13.70 -16.40
CA ARG A 184 -9.92 12.63 -17.40
C ARG A 184 -11.32 11.97 -17.40
N ASP A 185 -11.70 11.46 -18.57
CA ASP A 185 -12.89 10.63 -18.75
C ASP A 185 -12.57 9.13 -18.60
N TYR A 186 -11.33 8.71 -18.89
CA TYR A 186 -10.85 7.31 -18.82
C TYR A 186 -9.41 7.23 -18.31
N LEU A 187 -9.01 6.06 -17.79
CA LEU A 187 -7.77 5.87 -17.04
C LEU A 187 -6.49 6.05 -17.88
N ALA A 188 -6.54 5.68 -19.16
CA ALA A 188 -5.36 5.63 -20.02
C ALA A 188 -5.60 6.31 -21.37
N GLY A 189 -4.53 6.71 -22.04
CA GLY A 189 -4.55 7.33 -23.36
C GLY A 189 -4.57 8.86 -23.34
N PRO A 190 -4.38 9.49 -24.51
CA PRO A 190 -4.12 10.92 -24.60
C PRO A 190 -5.34 11.79 -24.26
N GLY A 191 -5.08 13.06 -23.92
CA GLY A 191 -6.12 14.04 -23.63
C GLY A 191 -6.93 13.65 -22.39
N LYS A 192 -8.25 13.50 -22.55
CA LYS A 192 -9.13 13.02 -21.48
C LYS A 192 -9.09 11.49 -21.29
N GLY A 193 -8.19 10.78 -21.96
CA GLY A 193 -8.16 9.32 -21.96
C GLY A 193 -9.07 8.70 -23.01
N LYS A 194 -8.86 7.41 -23.28
CA LYS A 194 -9.64 6.55 -24.16
C LYS A 194 -10.12 5.35 -23.34
N TYR A 195 -11.33 4.88 -23.64
CA TYR A 195 -11.86 3.67 -23.01
C TYR A 195 -11.08 2.44 -23.46
N THR A 196 -10.51 1.70 -22.51
CA THR A 196 -9.64 0.55 -22.77
C THR A 196 -9.92 -0.61 -21.82
N ILE A 197 -9.19 -1.72 -21.99
CA ILE A 197 -9.19 -2.83 -21.02
C ILE A 197 -8.78 -2.43 -19.60
N ALA A 198 -8.02 -1.33 -19.42
CA ALA A 198 -7.73 -0.80 -18.09
C ALA A 198 -9.01 -0.35 -17.38
N ASP A 199 -9.90 0.34 -18.10
CA ASP A 199 -11.18 0.81 -17.57
C ASP A 199 -12.10 -0.37 -17.26
N ILE A 200 -12.25 -1.33 -18.20
CA ILE A 200 -13.08 -2.53 -18.01
C ILE A 200 -12.64 -3.29 -16.75
N ALA A 201 -11.33 -3.53 -16.61
CA ALA A 201 -10.79 -4.31 -15.50
C ALA A 201 -11.12 -3.69 -14.14
N ASN A 202 -10.88 -2.39 -13.99
CA ASN A 202 -11.11 -1.67 -12.74
C ASN A 202 -12.61 -1.50 -12.49
N PHE A 203 -13.39 -1.19 -13.53
CA PHE A 203 -14.83 -0.97 -13.44
C PHE A 203 -15.56 -2.18 -12.88
N CYS A 204 -15.24 -3.40 -13.32
CA CYS A 204 -15.94 -4.60 -12.87
C CYS A 204 -15.85 -4.84 -11.34
N TRP A 205 -14.82 -4.32 -10.68
CA TRP A 205 -14.67 -4.36 -9.21
C TRP A 205 -15.28 -3.15 -8.52
N VAL A 206 -15.08 -1.93 -9.05
CA VAL A 206 -15.72 -0.71 -8.53
C VAL A 206 -17.24 -0.79 -8.65
N TYR A 207 -17.76 -1.49 -9.66
CA TYR A 207 -19.19 -1.69 -9.88
C TYR A 207 -19.89 -2.32 -8.66
N CYS A 208 -19.22 -3.25 -7.96
CA CYS A 208 -19.73 -3.89 -6.75
C CYS A 208 -19.14 -3.31 -5.45
N HIS A 209 -18.72 -2.04 -5.43
CA HIS A 209 -18.11 -1.39 -4.26
C HIS A 209 -18.94 -1.53 -2.96
N ALA A 210 -20.27 -1.43 -3.06
CA ALA A 210 -21.18 -1.52 -1.93
C ALA A 210 -21.12 -2.90 -1.24
N TRP A 211 -20.76 -3.95 -1.98
CA TRP A 211 -20.60 -5.28 -1.42
C TRP A 211 -19.45 -5.35 -0.40
N ALA A 212 -18.39 -4.58 -0.65
CA ALA A 212 -17.26 -4.39 0.27
C ALA A 212 -17.58 -3.40 1.41
N GLY A 213 -18.78 -2.79 1.43
CA GLY A 213 -19.15 -1.76 2.40
C GLY A 213 -18.44 -0.42 2.19
N ILE A 214 -17.92 -0.14 1.00
CA ILE A 214 -17.13 1.06 0.72
C ILE A 214 -18.00 2.10 -0.01
N PRO A 215 -18.31 3.25 0.60
CA PRO A 215 -19.06 4.32 -0.07
C PRO A 215 -18.20 5.03 -1.13
N LEU A 216 -18.85 5.65 -2.11
CA LEU A 216 -18.18 6.45 -3.15
C LEU A 216 -18.39 7.96 -2.98
N ASP A 217 -19.05 8.41 -1.91
CA ASP A 217 -19.58 9.78 -1.75
C ASP A 217 -18.52 10.88 -1.94
N ASN A 218 -17.27 10.61 -1.57
CA ASN A 218 -16.15 11.55 -1.68
C ASN A 218 -15.24 11.32 -2.90
N LEU A 219 -15.71 10.57 -3.89
CA LEU A 219 -14.94 10.19 -5.09
C LEU A 219 -15.69 10.61 -6.37
N PRO A 220 -15.85 11.93 -6.63
CA PRO A 220 -16.67 12.42 -7.72
C PRO A 220 -16.17 11.98 -9.11
N ASN A 221 -14.85 11.89 -9.33
CA ASN A 221 -14.31 11.46 -10.62
C ASN A 221 -14.58 9.96 -10.85
N VAL A 222 -14.40 9.12 -9.82
CA VAL A 222 -14.74 7.69 -9.86
C VAL A 222 -16.24 7.49 -10.09
N GLN A 223 -17.11 8.27 -9.43
CA GLN A 223 -18.57 8.18 -9.64
C GLN A 223 -18.94 8.52 -11.09
N ALA A 224 -18.40 9.61 -11.65
CA ALA A 224 -18.65 10.02 -13.03
C ALA A 224 -18.13 8.98 -14.04
N TRP A 225 -16.92 8.46 -13.80
CA TRP A 225 -16.30 7.40 -14.60
C TRP A 225 -17.10 6.08 -14.57
N LYS A 226 -17.46 5.61 -13.37
CA LYS A 226 -18.30 4.42 -13.19
C LYS A 226 -19.61 4.56 -13.95
N LYS A 227 -20.30 5.69 -13.79
CA LYS A 227 -21.58 5.94 -14.47
C LYS A 227 -21.43 5.89 -16.00
N ARG A 228 -20.43 6.58 -16.54
CA ARG A 228 -20.13 6.61 -17.99
C ARG A 228 -19.91 5.21 -18.55
N ILE A 229 -19.23 4.33 -17.83
CA ILE A 229 -18.96 2.95 -18.26
C ILE A 229 -20.21 2.08 -18.12
N GLU A 230 -20.94 2.21 -17.02
CA GLU A 230 -22.17 1.44 -16.76
C GLU A 230 -23.28 1.70 -17.79
N GLU A 231 -23.33 2.89 -18.39
CA GLU A 231 -24.29 3.26 -19.44
C GLU A 231 -23.98 2.62 -20.80
N ARG A 232 -22.80 1.99 -20.97
CA ARG A 232 -22.42 1.36 -22.24
C ARG A 232 -23.23 0.07 -22.48
N PRO A 233 -23.83 -0.12 -23.67
CA PRO A 233 -24.64 -1.31 -23.96
C PRO A 233 -23.88 -2.64 -23.82
N ALA A 234 -22.63 -2.69 -24.26
CA ALA A 234 -21.79 -3.90 -24.17
C ALA A 234 -21.46 -4.25 -22.71
N VAL A 235 -21.16 -3.24 -21.89
CA VAL A 235 -20.96 -3.42 -20.43
C VAL A 235 -22.21 -4.01 -19.79
N GLN A 236 -23.39 -3.46 -20.08
CA GLN A 236 -24.65 -3.97 -19.55
C GLN A 236 -24.91 -5.42 -19.95
N LYS A 237 -24.65 -5.79 -21.21
CA LYS A 237 -24.75 -7.20 -21.65
C LYS A 237 -23.75 -8.09 -20.91
N GLY A 238 -22.48 -7.69 -20.86
CA GLY A 238 -21.41 -8.49 -20.25
C GLY A 238 -21.60 -8.71 -18.75
N LEU A 239 -22.15 -7.72 -18.04
CA LEU A 239 -22.50 -7.82 -16.61
C LEU A 239 -23.59 -8.88 -16.34
N ASN A 240 -24.40 -9.24 -17.35
CA ASN A 240 -25.47 -10.24 -17.26
C ASN A 240 -25.05 -11.63 -17.78
N VAL A 241 -23.75 -11.88 -17.90
CA VAL A 241 -23.16 -13.17 -18.30
C VAL A 241 -22.46 -13.81 -17.10
N PRO A 242 -22.63 -15.12 -16.85
CA PRO A 242 -23.48 -16.08 -17.58
C PRO A 242 -24.96 -15.98 -17.21
N GLU A 243 -25.28 -15.32 -16.10
CA GLU A 243 -26.64 -15.16 -15.57
C GLU A 243 -26.90 -13.67 -15.28
N PRO A 244 -28.17 -13.24 -15.24
CA PRO A 244 -28.53 -11.87 -14.90
C PRO A 244 -27.85 -11.36 -13.62
N ASN A 245 -27.37 -10.13 -13.66
CA ASN A 245 -26.63 -9.52 -12.56
C ASN A 245 -27.55 -9.20 -11.38
N LYS A 246 -27.32 -9.87 -10.25
CA LYS A 246 -28.12 -9.68 -9.02
C LYS A 246 -27.57 -8.60 -8.09
N PHE A 247 -26.41 -8.00 -8.35
CA PHE A 247 -25.82 -6.99 -7.45
C PHE A 247 -26.65 -5.70 -7.37
N LYS A 248 -27.42 -5.36 -8.41
CA LYS A 248 -28.38 -4.23 -8.34
C LYS A 248 -29.54 -4.51 -7.38
N GLU A 249 -29.85 -5.78 -7.15
CA GLU A 249 -30.91 -6.19 -6.22
C GLU A 249 -30.46 -6.13 -4.75
N ALA A 250 -29.14 -6.12 -4.49
CA ALA A 250 -28.58 -5.97 -3.15
C ALA A 250 -28.77 -4.56 -2.54
N ALA A 251 -29.40 -3.63 -3.26
CA ALA A 251 -29.88 -2.38 -2.69
C ALA A 251 -31.07 -2.56 -1.72
N ASP A 252 -31.75 -3.70 -1.80
CA ASP A 252 -32.78 -4.13 -0.84
C ASP A 252 -32.11 -4.86 0.35
N PRO A 253 -32.22 -4.36 1.59
CA PRO A 253 -31.57 -4.98 2.77
C PRO A 253 -31.96 -6.44 3.01
N GLU A 254 -33.19 -6.84 2.65
CA GLU A 254 -33.68 -8.21 2.83
C GLU A 254 -33.00 -9.16 1.84
N LYS A 255 -32.89 -8.71 0.58
CA LYS A 255 -32.20 -9.45 -0.48
C LYS A 255 -30.71 -9.51 -0.24
N GLU A 256 -30.11 -8.42 0.25
CA GLU A 256 -28.70 -8.36 0.62
C GLU A 256 -28.37 -9.39 1.69
N LYS A 257 -29.15 -9.44 2.79
CA LYS A 257 -28.99 -10.46 3.84
C LYS A 257 -29.05 -11.88 3.28
N LYS A 258 -30.01 -12.16 2.40
CA LYS A 258 -30.14 -13.47 1.76
C LYS A 258 -28.92 -13.82 0.89
N MET A 259 -28.44 -12.87 0.09
CA MET A 259 -27.25 -13.07 -0.74
C MET A 259 -25.98 -13.28 0.09
N VAL A 260 -25.83 -12.56 1.20
CA VAL A 260 -24.71 -12.74 2.15
C VAL A 260 -24.74 -14.14 2.75
N GLU A 261 -25.92 -14.60 3.18
CA GLU A 261 -26.10 -15.94 3.75
C GLU A 261 -25.79 -17.06 2.74
N GLU A 262 -26.28 -16.93 1.50
CA GLU A 262 -25.96 -17.86 0.41
C GLU A 262 -24.45 -17.90 0.13
N ALA A 263 -23.79 -16.74 0.13
CA ALA A 263 -22.34 -16.64 -0.08
C ALA A 263 -21.54 -17.24 1.09
N ARG A 264 -21.99 -17.06 2.34
CA ARG A 264 -21.38 -17.70 3.52
C ARG A 264 -21.45 -19.22 3.44
N LYS A 265 -22.62 -19.78 3.10
CA LYS A 265 -22.78 -21.24 2.90
C LYS A 265 -21.85 -21.78 1.83
N MET A 266 -21.72 -21.05 0.72
CA MET A 266 -20.81 -21.41 -0.35
C MET A 266 -19.33 -21.38 0.09
N MET A 267 -18.93 -20.44 0.94
CA MET A 267 -17.57 -20.37 1.47
C MET A 267 -17.30 -21.42 2.55
N ALA A 268 -18.29 -21.73 3.40
CA ALA A 268 -18.20 -22.81 4.39
C ALA A 268 -18.07 -24.19 3.72
N GLY A 269 -18.85 -24.45 2.67
CA GLY A 269 -18.77 -25.71 1.90
C GLY A 269 -17.40 -25.94 1.24
N ARG A 270 -16.69 -24.87 0.88
CA ARG A 270 -15.30 -24.96 0.38
C ARG A 270 -14.31 -25.41 1.46
N SER A 271 -14.59 -25.12 2.73
CA SER A 271 -13.76 -25.57 3.85
C SER A 271 -13.95 -27.07 4.07
N SER A 272 -15.19 -27.57 4.09
CA SER A 272 -15.48 -28.99 4.28
C SER A 272 -15.04 -29.88 3.11
N ASP A 273 -15.13 -29.38 1.87
CA ASP A 273 -14.72 -30.14 0.69
C ASP A 273 -13.21 -30.14 0.46
N LEU A 274 -12.45 -29.15 0.98
CA LEU A 274 -10.99 -29.28 1.03
C LEU A 274 -10.58 -30.46 1.93
N THR A 275 -11.28 -30.66 3.05
CA THR A 275 -11.03 -31.77 3.97
C THR A 275 -11.43 -33.13 3.37
N SER A 276 -12.48 -33.17 2.54
CA SER A 276 -12.93 -34.41 1.86
C SER A 276 -12.13 -34.74 0.59
N MET A 277 -11.69 -33.75 -0.19
CA MET A 277 -10.83 -33.97 -1.37
C MET A 277 -9.40 -34.38 -0.98
N ILE A 278 -8.92 -33.99 0.20
CA ILE A 278 -7.64 -34.46 0.76
C ILE A 278 -7.69 -35.95 1.16
N THR A 279 -8.87 -36.52 1.40
CA THR A 279 -9.03 -37.88 1.95
C THR A 279 -9.45 -38.95 0.94
N MET A 280 -9.83 -38.59 -0.29
CA MET A 280 -10.42 -39.53 -1.28
C MET A 280 -9.52 -39.90 -2.47
N THR A 281 -8.23 -39.58 -2.43
CA THR A 281 -7.29 -39.99 -3.49
C THR A 281 -6.49 -41.21 -3.05
N GLU A 282 -7.10 -42.39 -3.19
CA GLU A 282 -6.36 -43.65 -3.32
C GLU A 282 -5.60 -43.59 -4.66
N TRP A 283 -4.30 -43.25 -4.60
CA TRP A 283 -3.41 -43.34 -5.76
C TRP A 283 -2.75 -44.72 -5.78
N GLU A 284 -3.16 -45.52 -6.75
CA GLU A 284 -2.38 -46.65 -7.24
C GLU A 284 -1.03 -46.15 -7.78
N GLU A 285 0.03 -46.85 -7.38
CA GLU A 285 1.43 -46.54 -7.69
C GLU A 285 1.68 -46.53 -9.20
N ASP A 286 2.10 -45.38 -9.75
CA ASP A 286 3.07 -45.36 -10.85
C ASP A 286 3.77 -43.99 -10.97
N GLY A 287 4.96 -43.93 -10.39
CA GLY A 287 6.16 -43.32 -10.97
C GLY A 287 6.16 -41.85 -11.39
N GLY A 288 6.64 -41.00 -10.48
CA GLY A 288 7.66 -39.99 -10.84
C GLY A 288 7.21 -38.54 -11.00
N ASP A 289 6.68 -37.94 -9.93
CA ASP A 289 6.90 -36.50 -9.60
C ASP A 289 6.32 -36.10 -8.21
N ASP A 290 5.70 -37.03 -7.47
CA ASP A 290 4.89 -36.77 -6.26
C ASP A 290 5.63 -36.85 -4.90
N ILE A 291 6.97 -36.86 -4.89
CA ILE A 291 7.73 -37.03 -3.64
C ILE A 291 7.69 -35.75 -2.77
N ARG A 292 7.58 -34.56 -3.36
CA ARG A 292 7.75 -33.29 -2.64
C ARG A 292 6.53 -32.83 -1.84
N GLU A 293 5.32 -33.16 -2.28
CA GLU A 293 4.08 -32.65 -1.66
C GLU A 293 3.61 -33.53 -0.49
N GLY A 294 3.81 -34.85 -0.58
CA GLY A 294 3.64 -35.79 0.54
C GLY A 294 4.67 -35.58 1.65
N GLU A 295 5.93 -35.32 1.29
CA GLU A 295 6.99 -34.97 2.25
C GLU A 295 6.69 -33.65 2.97
N ALA A 296 6.14 -32.64 2.28
CA ALA A 296 5.79 -31.35 2.89
C ALA A 296 4.61 -31.45 3.87
N LYS A 297 3.57 -32.24 3.55
CA LYS A 297 2.45 -32.49 4.47
C LYS A 297 2.88 -33.32 5.69
N SER A 298 3.71 -34.35 5.47
CA SER A 298 4.30 -35.15 6.54
C SER A 298 5.19 -34.29 7.45
N ALA A 299 6.02 -33.42 6.88
CA ALA A 299 6.90 -32.52 7.62
C ALA A 299 6.11 -31.48 8.44
N LYS A 300 5.02 -30.91 7.90
CA LYS A 300 4.16 -29.97 8.67
C LYS A 300 3.52 -30.66 9.88
N ALA A 301 2.96 -31.85 9.69
CA ALA A 301 2.36 -32.63 10.76
C ALA A 301 3.40 -33.09 11.81
N GLN A 302 4.62 -33.40 11.36
CA GLN A 302 5.73 -33.75 12.24
C GLN A 302 6.21 -32.55 13.06
N ASN A 303 6.37 -31.38 12.43
CA ASN A 303 6.75 -30.14 13.11
C ASN A 303 5.73 -29.73 14.18
N LEU A 304 4.43 -29.87 13.91
CA LEU A 304 3.37 -29.58 14.88
C LEU A 304 3.44 -30.51 16.10
N LYS A 305 3.62 -31.81 15.87
CA LYS A 305 3.78 -32.80 16.95
C LYS A 305 5.03 -32.56 17.78
N GLU A 306 6.14 -32.16 17.15
CA GLU A 306 7.34 -31.80 17.88
C GLU A 306 7.17 -30.53 18.70
N LEU A 307 6.42 -29.55 18.19
CA LEU A 307 6.11 -28.34 18.93
C LEU A 307 5.20 -28.62 20.13
N PHE A 308 4.16 -29.45 19.93
CA PHE A 308 3.28 -29.90 21.02
C PHE A 308 4.08 -30.59 22.13
N LYS A 309 4.97 -31.53 21.77
CA LYS A 309 5.86 -32.20 22.74
C LYS A 309 6.84 -31.28 23.47
N ARG A 310 7.14 -30.11 22.91
CA ARG A 310 7.98 -29.09 23.58
C ARG A 310 7.15 -28.23 24.52
N ALA A 311 5.87 -28.05 24.21
CA ALA A 311 4.92 -27.28 25.01
C ALA A 311 4.41 -28.10 26.21
N ASP A 312 4.21 -29.40 26.03
CA ASP A 312 3.98 -30.40 27.08
C ASP A 312 5.30 -30.64 27.86
N LEU A 313 5.49 -29.87 28.94
CA LEU A 313 6.75 -29.80 29.68
C LEU A 313 6.94 -31.02 30.59
N ASP A 314 5.85 -31.58 31.11
CA ASP A 314 5.88 -32.76 31.98
C ASP A 314 5.73 -34.10 31.21
N GLY A 315 5.35 -34.05 29.93
CA GLY A 315 5.24 -35.19 29.03
C GLY A 315 3.96 -36.01 29.25
N ASN A 316 2.93 -35.44 29.86
CA ASN A 316 1.68 -36.13 30.20
C ASN A 316 0.72 -36.29 28.99
N GLY A 317 1.03 -35.65 27.86
CA GLY A 317 0.29 -35.75 26.60
C GLY A 317 -0.82 -34.71 26.41
N VAL A 318 -0.95 -33.75 27.32
CA VAL A 318 -1.80 -32.56 27.22
C VAL A 318 -0.99 -31.31 27.60
N ILE A 319 -1.50 -30.12 27.31
CA ILE A 319 -0.88 -28.86 27.72
C ILE A 319 -1.77 -28.22 28.78
N ASP A 320 -1.29 -28.18 30.02
CA ASP A 320 -2.00 -27.58 31.14
C ASP A 320 -1.96 -26.03 31.10
N ARG A 321 -2.62 -25.37 32.05
CA ARG A 321 -2.66 -23.90 32.11
C ARG A 321 -1.28 -23.25 32.24
N ALA A 322 -0.36 -23.85 33.00
CA ALA A 322 0.98 -23.31 33.23
C ALA A 322 1.87 -23.50 32.01
N GLU A 323 1.76 -24.65 31.34
CA GLU A 323 2.42 -24.97 30.09
C GLU A 323 1.91 -24.10 28.95
N LEU A 324 0.58 -23.91 28.85
CA LEU A 324 -0.04 -22.99 27.91
C LEU A 324 0.46 -21.56 28.13
N LYS A 325 0.57 -21.12 29.38
CA LYS A 325 1.14 -19.81 29.71
C LYS A 325 2.58 -19.69 29.22
N ALA A 326 3.43 -20.69 29.52
CA ALA A 326 4.83 -20.70 29.07
C ALA A 326 4.96 -20.69 27.53
N LEU A 327 4.12 -21.46 26.84
CA LEU A 327 4.03 -21.50 25.38
C LEU A 327 3.62 -20.14 24.80
N LEU A 328 2.54 -19.53 25.31
CA LEU A 328 2.03 -18.27 24.77
C LEU A 328 2.98 -17.09 25.00
N GLN A 329 3.87 -17.21 25.98
CA GLN A 329 4.92 -16.24 26.28
C GLN A 329 6.22 -16.45 25.48
N SER A 330 6.35 -17.61 24.84
CA SER A 330 7.52 -17.94 24.03
C SER A 330 7.54 -17.15 22.71
N THR A 331 8.70 -17.18 22.06
CA THR A 331 8.97 -16.51 20.78
C THR A 331 9.48 -17.53 19.77
N ASP A 332 9.78 -17.10 18.53
CA ASP A 332 10.21 -17.97 17.43
C ASP A 332 9.18 -19.09 17.17
N SER A 333 7.91 -18.70 17.08
CA SER A 333 6.76 -19.60 16.86
C SER A 333 6.67 -20.76 17.86
N GLY A 334 6.94 -20.49 19.15
CA GLY A 334 6.88 -21.52 20.18
C GLY A 334 8.22 -22.18 20.51
N LEU A 335 9.29 -21.87 19.77
CA LEU A 335 10.57 -22.58 19.87
C LEU A 335 11.57 -21.96 20.83
N GLN A 336 11.43 -20.66 21.13
CA GLN A 336 12.32 -19.92 22.02
C GLN A 336 11.58 -19.57 23.33
N PRO A 337 11.81 -20.33 24.42
CA PRO A 337 11.24 -20.01 25.73
C PRO A 337 11.72 -18.64 26.21
N VAL A 338 10.81 -17.90 26.84
CA VAL A 338 11.13 -16.60 27.44
C VAL A 338 10.88 -16.71 28.94
N THR A 339 11.88 -16.39 29.75
CA THR A 339 11.80 -16.48 31.23
C THR A 339 11.07 -15.31 31.88
N LEU A 340 10.44 -14.44 31.08
CA LEU A 340 9.78 -13.22 31.52
C LEU A 340 8.30 -13.52 31.76
N ASP A 341 7.80 -13.26 32.97
CA ASP A 341 6.37 -13.36 33.27
C ASP A 341 5.65 -12.05 32.88
N TRP A 342 5.10 -12.00 31.68
CA TRP A 342 4.51 -10.80 31.08
C TRP A 342 3.04 -10.96 30.70
N MET A 343 2.55 -12.18 30.59
CA MET A 343 1.16 -12.46 30.19
C MET A 343 0.26 -12.58 31.42
N LYS A 344 -0.93 -11.97 31.37
CA LYS A 344 -1.86 -12.00 32.50
C LYS A 344 -2.56 -13.36 32.56
N ASP A 345 -2.75 -13.88 33.77
CA ASP A 345 -3.48 -15.12 34.01
C ASP A 345 -4.94 -15.11 33.51
N SER A 346 -5.54 -13.94 33.31
CA SER A 346 -6.84 -13.80 32.65
C SER A 346 -6.78 -14.14 31.16
N GLU A 347 -5.74 -13.70 30.45
CA GLU A 347 -5.58 -13.92 29.01
C GLU A 347 -5.30 -15.40 28.71
N VAL A 348 -4.57 -16.08 29.61
CA VAL A 348 -4.34 -17.52 29.53
C VAL A 348 -5.65 -18.29 29.71
N ARG A 349 -6.49 -17.88 30.67
CA ARG A 349 -7.81 -18.49 30.89
C ARG A 349 -8.77 -18.26 29.72
N GLU A 350 -8.76 -17.07 29.12
CA GLU A 350 -9.55 -16.77 27.92
C GLU A 350 -9.11 -17.62 26.73
N THR A 351 -7.79 -17.82 26.57
CA THR A 351 -7.24 -18.70 25.53
C THR A 351 -7.66 -20.15 25.78
N LEU A 352 -7.49 -20.63 27.02
CA LEU A 352 -7.92 -21.98 27.41
C LEU A 352 -9.42 -22.17 27.12
N GLN A 353 -10.27 -21.24 27.54
CA GLN A 353 -11.72 -21.28 27.28
C GLN A 353 -12.09 -21.28 25.79
N LYS A 354 -11.25 -20.71 24.92
CA LYS A 354 -11.47 -20.66 23.48
C LYS A 354 -11.10 -21.97 22.77
N TYR A 355 -10.03 -22.63 23.21
CA TYR A 355 -9.45 -23.79 22.51
C TYR A 355 -9.70 -25.13 23.19
N ASP A 356 -10.04 -25.15 24.48
CA ASP A 356 -10.55 -26.32 25.19
C ASP A 356 -11.97 -26.61 24.72
N TRP A 357 -12.08 -27.30 23.58
CA TRP A 357 -13.33 -27.57 22.90
C TRP A 357 -14.11 -28.70 23.57
N ASP A 358 -13.41 -29.61 24.23
CA ASP A 358 -14.03 -30.72 24.96
C ASP A 358 -14.34 -30.42 26.44
N GLY A 359 -13.82 -29.31 26.96
CA GLY A 359 -14.05 -28.82 28.32
C GLY A 359 -13.27 -29.60 29.38
N SER A 360 -12.17 -30.23 29.00
CA SER A 360 -11.31 -31.01 29.88
C SER A 360 -10.50 -30.15 30.86
N GLY A 361 -10.27 -28.88 30.51
CA GLY A 361 -9.44 -27.94 31.26
C GLY A 361 -7.97 -27.93 30.84
N ASP A 362 -7.58 -28.77 29.87
CA ASP A 362 -6.24 -28.86 29.29
C ASP A 362 -6.35 -28.78 27.76
N ILE A 363 -5.23 -28.58 27.05
CA ILE A 363 -5.22 -28.52 25.57
C ILE A 363 -4.62 -29.81 25.00
N ASP A 364 -5.42 -30.53 24.21
CA ASP A 364 -4.94 -31.71 23.48
C ASP A 364 -4.23 -31.34 22.15
N LEU A 365 -3.66 -32.32 21.45
CA LEU A 365 -2.93 -32.07 20.20
C LEU A 365 -3.80 -31.45 19.09
N ARG A 366 -5.10 -31.77 19.05
CA ARG A 366 -6.04 -31.28 18.04
C ARG A 366 -6.46 -29.85 18.34
N GLU A 367 -6.67 -29.53 19.61
CA GLU A 367 -6.96 -28.18 20.09
C GLU A 367 -5.74 -27.28 19.93
N PHE A 368 -4.55 -27.82 20.21
CA PHE A 368 -3.27 -27.17 19.95
C PHE A 368 -3.05 -26.85 18.47
N GLU A 369 -3.46 -27.75 17.56
CA GLU A 369 -3.43 -27.48 16.12
C GLU A 369 -4.25 -26.23 15.79
N GLY A 370 -5.47 -26.12 16.32
CA GLY A 370 -6.32 -24.94 16.15
C GLY A 370 -5.69 -23.66 16.71
N LEU A 371 -5.04 -23.75 17.88
CA LEU A 371 -4.32 -22.62 18.49
C LEU A 371 -3.18 -22.12 17.59
N VAL A 372 -2.39 -23.04 17.02
CA VAL A 372 -1.26 -22.70 16.14
C VAL A 372 -1.75 -22.17 14.80
N GLU A 373 -2.82 -22.73 14.23
CA GLU A 373 -3.41 -22.26 12.97
C GLU A 373 -4.01 -20.85 13.07
N ASP A 374 -4.53 -20.49 14.24
CA ASP A 374 -5.02 -19.14 14.53
C ASP A 374 -3.90 -18.12 14.82
N GLY A 375 -2.62 -18.53 14.75
CA GLY A 375 -1.48 -17.61 14.79
C GLY A 375 -1.20 -17.01 16.17
N LEU A 376 -1.59 -17.69 17.25
CA LEU A 376 -1.45 -17.17 18.63
C LEU A 376 -0.01 -17.12 19.17
N LEU A 377 0.96 -17.65 18.43
CA LEU A 377 2.37 -17.70 18.82
C LEU A 377 3.15 -16.55 18.20
N MET A 378 4.04 -15.95 19.00
CA MET A 378 4.91 -14.86 18.54
C MET A 378 5.92 -15.40 17.52
N GLU A 379 5.79 -14.97 16.25
CA GLU A 379 6.58 -15.52 15.13
C GLU A 379 8.07 -15.11 15.15
N GLY A 380 8.39 -13.91 15.63
CA GLY A 380 9.76 -13.38 15.60
C GLY A 380 10.64 -13.96 16.70
N LYS A 381 11.96 -13.79 16.57
CA LYS A 381 12.89 -14.13 17.66
C LYS A 381 12.88 -13.04 18.74
N LEU A 382 13.18 -13.41 19.98
CA LEU A 382 13.23 -12.47 21.09
C LEU A 382 14.15 -11.28 20.80
N GLU A 383 15.28 -11.50 20.12
CA GLU A 383 16.23 -10.43 19.80
C GLU A 383 15.66 -9.44 18.76
N GLU A 384 14.73 -9.87 17.92
CA GLU A 384 14.05 -8.99 16.97
C GLU A 384 13.04 -8.08 17.67
N TYR A 385 12.26 -8.63 18.61
CA TYR A 385 11.39 -7.81 19.47
C TYR A 385 12.19 -6.85 20.35
N GLN A 386 13.34 -7.28 20.88
CA GLN A 386 14.25 -6.40 21.60
C GLN A 386 14.80 -5.28 20.72
N ARG A 387 15.18 -5.57 19.47
CA ARG A 387 15.62 -4.54 18.51
C ARG A 387 14.50 -3.56 18.17
N ALA A 388 13.28 -4.06 17.93
CA ALA A 388 12.11 -3.23 17.71
C ALA A 388 11.83 -2.32 18.92
N TRP A 389 11.92 -2.86 20.13
CA TRP A 389 11.75 -2.12 21.37
C TRP A 389 12.81 -1.04 21.55
N GLN A 390 14.09 -1.39 21.36
CA GLN A 390 15.19 -0.43 21.43
C GLN A 390 15.04 0.69 20.39
N ALA A 391 14.65 0.34 19.16
CA ALA A 391 14.42 1.34 18.12
C ALA A 391 13.22 2.25 18.41
N ALA A 392 12.22 1.76 19.14
CA ALA A 392 11.09 2.53 19.63
C ALA A 392 11.42 3.41 20.86
N GLY A 393 12.62 3.30 21.44
CA GLY A 393 13.05 4.11 22.60
C GLY A 393 13.42 3.29 23.84
N GLY A 394 13.30 1.96 23.78
CA GLY A 394 13.78 1.04 24.81
C GLY A 394 13.19 1.32 26.19
N SER A 395 14.04 1.33 27.22
CA SER A 395 13.65 1.63 28.60
C SER A 395 13.10 3.05 28.82
N ASP A 396 13.25 3.94 27.84
CA ASP A 396 12.73 5.31 27.84
C ASP A 396 11.47 5.47 26.97
N LEU A 397 10.91 4.38 26.44
CA LEU A 397 9.67 4.41 25.65
C LEU A 397 8.53 4.99 26.49
N THR A 398 8.01 6.15 26.11
CA THR A 398 6.87 6.82 26.74
C THR A 398 5.62 6.65 25.89
N GLY A 399 4.44 6.95 26.45
CA GLY A 399 3.19 6.98 25.68
C GLY A 399 3.24 7.90 24.46
N ALA A 400 3.83 9.08 24.60
CA ALA A 400 3.98 10.01 23.48
C ALA A 400 4.93 9.48 22.39
N ALA A 401 6.01 8.78 22.78
CA ALA A 401 6.91 8.14 21.82
C ALA A 401 6.25 6.95 21.11
N LEU A 402 5.38 6.22 21.82
CA LEU A 402 4.57 5.17 21.23
C LEU A 402 3.55 5.72 20.23
N GLU A 403 2.88 6.84 20.54
CA GLU A 403 1.98 7.54 19.60
C GLU A 403 2.71 7.94 18.31
N GLN A 404 3.94 8.47 18.42
CA GLN A 404 4.78 8.79 17.26
C GLN A 404 5.21 7.54 16.47
N LEU A 405 5.43 6.41 17.14
CA LEU A 405 5.70 5.14 16.46
C LEU A 405 4.50 4.74 15.58
N PHE A 406 3.28 4.83 16.11
CA PHE A 406 2.05 4.56 15.36
C PHE A 406 1.86 5.51 14.17
N GLU A 407 2.12 6.80 14.34
CA GLU A 407 2.11 7.77 13.24
C GLU A 407 3.11 7.42 12.14
N ARG A 408 4.33 7.03 12.51
CA ARG A 408 5.40 6.65 11.58
C ARG A 408 5.11 5.35 10.82
N LEU A 409 4.40 4.42 11.45
CA LEU A 409 3.90 3.21 10.81
C LEU A 409 2.71 3.51 9.87
N GLY A 410 2.28 4.77 9.76
CA GLY A 410 1.15 5.18 8.92
C GLY A 410 -0.20 4.82 9.53
N GLN A 411 -0.24 4.59 10.85
CA GLN A 411 -1.42 4.21 11.61
C GLN A 411 -1.64 5.16 12.81
N PRO A 412 -1.87 6.47 12.58
CA PRO A 412 -2.10 7.41 13.68
C PRO A 412 -3.30 6.96 14.53
N LEU A 413 -3.11 6.92 15.85
CA LEU A 413 -4.16 6.54 16.79
C LEU A 413 -5.09 7.72 17.07
N ASP A 414 -6.40 7.49 17.07
CA ASP A 414 -7.37 8.47 17.53
C ASP A 414 -7.45 8.53 19.07
N ALA A 415 -8.15 9.53 19.61
CA ALA A 415 -8.23 9.75 21.06
C ALA A 415 -8.86 8.58 21.85
N GLU A 416 -9.72 7.78 21.22
CA GLU A 416 -10.38 6.63 21.84
C GLU A 416 -9.43 5.43 21.88
N GLN A 417 -8.77 5.13 20.76
CA GLN A 417 -7.74 4.09 20.65
C GLN A 417 -6.57 4.33 21.61
N LEU A 418 -6.19 5.59 21.76
CA LEU A 418 -5.12 6.07 22.60
C LEU A 418 -5.49 5.99 24.09
N ALA A 419 -6.76 6.20 24.44
CA ALA A 419 -7.28 5.93 25.79
C ALA A 419 -7.27 4.43 26.13
N VAL A 420 -7.72 3.58 25.21
CA VAL A 420 -7.70 2.11 25.38
C VAL A 420 -6.27 1.59 25.53
N LEU A 421 -5.33 2.11 24.72
CA LEU A 421 -3.92 1.73 24.81
C LEU A 421 -3.34 2.11 26.18
N ARG A 422 -3.66 3.31 26.68
CA ARG A 422 -3.22 3.79 28.00
C ARG A 422 -3.79 3.00 29.16
N GLU A 423 -5.05 2.57 29.06
CA GLU A 423 -5.71 1.75 30.09
C GLU A 423 -5.23 0.29 30.07
N ARG A 424 -5.07 -0.30 28.88
CA ARG A 424 -4.78 -1.73 28.72
C ARG A 424 -3.32 -2.09 29.00
N PHE A 425 -2.39 -1.19 28.67
CA PHE A 425 -0.93 -1.40 28.76
C PHE A 425 -0.25 -0.46 29.75
N ASP A 426 -1.01 0.12 30.70
CA ASP A 426 -0.56 1.00 31.80
C ASP A 426 0.38 2.15 31.41
N VAL A 427 0.23 2.68 30.19
CA VAL A 427 1.08 3.76 29.64
C VAL A 427 0.96 5.06 30.45
N ALA A 428 -0.02 5.16 31.36
CA ALA A 428 -0.25 6.28 32.27
C ALA A 428 0.09 6.00 33.75
N GLY A 429 0.53 4.79 34.12
CA GLY A 429 0.94 4.40 35.48
C GLY A 429 2.31 4.94 35.90
N ARG A 430 2.60 4.88 37.22
CA ARG A 430 3.63 5.52 38.09
C ARG A 430 4.85 6.29 37.51
N ASP A 431 5.31 6.06 36.28
CA ASP A 431 6.43 6.76 35.62
C ASP A 431 6.20 7.11 34.12
N HIS A 432 5.01 6.86 33.57
CA HIS A 432 4.60 7.14 32.18
C HIS A 432 5.40 6.43 31.08
N ARG A 433 5.93 5.23 31.38
CA ARG A 433 6.78 4.45 30.46
C ARG A 433 6.15 3.11 30.10
N VAL A 434 6.51 2.61 28.92
CA VAL A 434 6.11 1.29 28.41
C VAL A 434 7.27 0.33 28.63
N THR A 435 7.03 -0.67 29.46
CA THR A 435 7.99 -1.75 29.73
C THR A 435 8.11 -2.68 28.53
N PHE A 436 9.18 -3.47 28.48
CA PHE A 436 9.35 -4.47 27.43
C PHE A 436 8.22 -5.52 27.44
N SER A 437 7.72 -5.88 28.62
CA SER A 437 6.57 -6.78 28.79
C SER A 437 5.29 -6.22 28.16
N GLU A 438 4.99 -4.95 28.39
CA GLU A 438 3.83 -4.27 27.79
C GLU A 438 4.01 -4.12 26.27
N PHE A 439 5.23 -3.84 25.82
CA PHE A 439 5.57 -3.78 24.41
C PHE A 439 5.36 -5.13 23.70
N LEU A 440 5.76 -6.25 24.32
CA LEU A 440 5.47 -7.60 23.81
C LEU A 440 3.97 -7.88 23.77
N ALA A 441 3.23 -7.46 24.80
CA ALA A 441 1.78 -7.60 24.85
C ALA A 441 1.08 -6.84 23.71
N MET A 442 1.66 -5.74 23.19
CA MET A 442 1.13 -5.02 22.03
C MET A 442 1.23 -5.83 20.73
N PHE A 443 2.31 -6.60 20.52
CA PHE A 443 2.40 -7.52 19.37
C PHE A 443 1.39 -8.66 19.49
N ARG A 444 1.25 -9.21 20.70
CA ARG A 444 0.25 -10.27 20.97
C ARG A 444 -1.19 -9.77 20.79
N ALA A 445 -1.44 -8.50 21.09
CA ALA A 445 -2.72 -7.83 20.85
C ALA A 445 -2.88 -7.35 19.39
N GLU A 446 -1.96 -7.69 18.49
CA GLU A 446 -1.94 -7.30 17.07
C GLU A 446 -1.94 -5.78 16.85
N LEU A 447 -1.50 -5.00 17.84
CA LEU A 447 -1.36 -3.55 17.72
C LEU A 447 -0.07 -3.16 17.00
N LEU A 448 0.96 -4.00 17.08
CA LEU A 448 2.24 -3.81 16.41
C LEU A 448 2.58 -5.05 15.59
N ASP A 449 3.09 -4.86 14.36
CA ASP A 449 3.63 -5.94 13.52
C ASP A 449 5.16 -5.82 13.44
N LEU A 450 5.85 -6.92 13.74
CA LEU A 450 7.32 -6.94 13.82
C LEU A 450 7.96 -6.67 12.45
N ARG A 451 7.35 -7.13 11.35
CA ARG A 451 7.86 -6.90 10.00
C ARG A 451 7.67 -5.46 9.56
N GLU A 452 6.57 -4.83 9.96
CA GLU A 452 6.34 -3.40 9.69
C GLU A 452 7.40 -2.55 10.41
N ILE A 453 7.65 -2.81 11.70
CA ILE A 453 8.69 -2.13 12.46
C ILE A 453 10.09 -2.42 11.90
N MET A 454 10.44 -3.69 11.67
CA MET A 454 11.75 -4.05 11.14
C MET A 454 11.96 -3.59 9.69
N GLY A 455 10.89 -3.53 8.90
CA GLY A 455 10.89 -2.98 7.54
C GLY A 455 11.18 -1.49 7.55
N PHE A 456 10.53 -0.74 8.46
CA PHE A 456 10.84 0.66 8.71
C PHE A 456 12.33 0.86 9.08
N LEU A 457 12.89 0.00 9.94
CA LEU A 457 14.30 0.07 10.34
C LEU A 457 15.29 -0.27 9.20
N ARG A 458 14.88 -1.05 8.18
CA ARG A 458 15.74 -1.46 7.06
C ARG A 458 15.81 -0.44 5.92
N MET A 459 14.84 0.46 5.77
CA MET A 459 14.77 1.41 4.65
C MET A 459 15.71 2.64 4.75
N GLY A 460 16.60 2.68 5.76
CA GLY A 460 17.66 3.67 5.82
C GLY A 460 17.18 5.07 6.23
N SER A 461 16.60 5.17 7.43
CA SER A 461 16.79 6.37 8.26
C SER A 461 17.74 5.96 9.38
N SER A 462 18.81 6.73 9.59
CA SER A 462 19.59 6.66 10.82
C SER A 462 18.69 7.11 11.98
N ALA A 463 17.84 6.20 12.47
CA ALA A 463 16.88 6.47 13.52
C ALA A 463 16.71 5.22 14.38
N ALA A 464 17.76 4.86 15.11
CA ALA A 464 17.51 4.48 16.49
C ALA A 464 17.07 5.77 17.21
N LEU A 465 15.95 5.75 17.93
CA LEU A 465 15.65 6.82 18.88
C LEU A 465 16.85 6.96 19.84
N PRO A 466 17.51 8.12 19.94
CA PRO A 466 18.54 8.30 20.94
C PRO A 466 17.88 8.25 22.33
N PRO A 467 18.55 7.66 23.34
CA PRO A 467 18.02 7.62 24.69
C PRO A 467 17.97 9.06 25.23
N GLY A 468 16.76 9.55 25.46
CA GLY A 468 16.50 10.95 25.80
C GLY A 468 15.96 11.73 24.61
N GLY A 469 14.66 12.01 24.63
CA GLY A 469 13.94 12.69 23.57
C GLY A 469 14.52 14.05 23.15
N VAL A 470 14.05 14.49 21.98
CA VAL A 470 14.47 15.62 21.14
C VAL A 470 15.58 15.21 20.15
N ALA A 471 15.31 15.38 18.85
CA ALA A 471 16.30 15.19 17.79
C ALA A 471 17.60 15.93 18.16
N ALA A 472 18.77 15.31 17.98
CA ALA A 472 20.02 16.01 18.24
C ALA A 472 20.25 17.03 17.12
N PHE A 473 20.13 18.33 17.41
CA PHE A 473 20.53 19.38 16.49
C PHE A 473 22.02 19.67 16.66
N GLU A 474 22.84 19.16 15.74
CA GLU A 474 24.28 19.44 15.74
C GLU A 474 24.58 20.83 15.16
N TRP A 475 25.29 21.65 15.94
CA TRP A 475 25.67 23.01 15.56
C TRP A 475 27.09 23.33 15.99
N GLN A 476 27.83 24.00 15.10
CA GLN A 476 29.18 24.50 15.34
C GLN A 476 29.19 26.04 15.37
N PRO A 477 29.79 26.66 16.41
CA PRO A 477 29.97 28.11 16.46
C PRO A 477 30.70 28.65 15.23
N GLY A 478 30.10 29.65 14.58
CA GLY A 478 30.67 30.25 13.38
C GLY A 478 30.17 29.66 12.06
N GLU A 479 29.41 28.57 12.09
CA GLU A 479 28.89 27.89 10.90
C GLU A 479 27.36 28.01 10.76
N VAL A 480 26.88 27.69 9.56
CA VAL A 480 25.46 27.61 9.24
C VAL A 480 25.07 26.14 9.16
N SER A 481 24.18 25.69 10.05
CA SER A 481 23.63 24.34 10.00
C SER A 481 22.49 24.26 8.97
N LEU A 482 22.47 23.19 8.18
CA LEU A 482 21.35 22.88 7.29
C LEU A 482 20.33 22.01 8.03
N LEU A 483 19.06 22.37 7.91
CA LEU A 483 17.95 21.68 8.55
C LEU A 483 17.07 20.96 7.52
N GLU A 484 16.65 19.75 7.88
CA GLU A 484 15.86 18.86 7.02
C GLU A 484 14.46 18.53 7.59
N SER A 485 14.16 18.93 8.83
CA SER A 485 12.85 18.68 9.45
C SER A 485 12.45 19.70 10.51
N GLU A 486 11.16 19.78 10.84
CA GLU A 486 10.66 20.68 11.88
C GLU A 486 11.19 20.32 13.28
N GLU A 487 11.39 19.03 13.53
CA GLU A 487 11.89 18.50 14.79
C GLU A 487 13.33 18.96 15.08
N GLU A 488 14.16 19.12 14.05
CA GLU A 488 15.50 19.72 14.16
C GLU A 488 15.43 21.21 14.52
N PHE A 489 14.39 21.91 14.07
CA PHE A 489 14.19 23.32 14.42
C PHE A 489 13.77 23.45 15.89
N ASP A 490 12.86 22.59 16.33
CA ASP A 490 12.46 22.51 17.73
C ASP A 490 13.62 22.09 18.63
N ALA A 491 14.44 21.14 18.18
CA ALA A 491 15.67 20.77 18.85
C ALA A 491 16.62 21.96 19.01
N ALA A 492 16.85 22.76 17.97
CA ALA A 492 17.68 23.96 18.06
C ALA A 492 17.13 24.94 19.12
N LEU A 493 15.81 25.19 19.12
CA LEU A 493 15.15 26.06 20.09
C LEU A 493 15.28 25.56 21.55
N VAL A 494 15.20 24.25 21.75
CA VAL A 494 15.27 23.59 23.07
C VAL A 494 16.72 23.49 23.57
N GLN A 495 17.67 23.13 22.70
CA GLN A 495 19.07 22.92 23.06
C GLN A 495 19.84 24.23 23.23
N HIS A 496 19.40 25.31 22.57
CA HIS A 496 20.05 26.61 22.63
C HIS A 496 19.10 27.72 23.13
N PRO A 497 18.44 27.57 24.28
CA PRO A 497 17.35 28.45 24.71
C PRO A 497 17.82 29.87 25.00
N GLN A 498 19.10 30.05 25.36
CA GLN A 498 19.68 31.37 25.67
C GLN A 498 20.37 32.04 24.47
N ARG A 499 20.61 31.31 23.37
CA ARG A 499 21.26 31.88 22.18
C ARG A 499 20.21 32.50 21.26
N LEU A 500 20.64 33.45 20.44
CA LEU A 500 19.82 33.91 19.32
C LEU A 500 19.93 32.88 18.20
N ILE A 501 18.80 32.35 17.75
CA ILE A 501 18.70 31.48 16.58
C ILE A 501 18.25 32.33 15.39
N VAL A 502 19.04 32.31 14.33
CA VAL A 502 18.79 33.04 13.09
C VAL A 502 18.47 32.01 12.03
N LEU A 503 17.22 31.94 11.59
CA LEU A 503 16.73 30.96 10.62
C LEU A 503 16.51 31.61 9.24
N GLU A 504 17.21 31.13 8.21
CA GLU A 504 16.93 31.43 6.81
C GLU A 504 15.98 30.39 6.20
N ALA A 505 14.79 30.86 5.81
CA ALA A 505 13.88 30.14 4.93
C ALA A 505 14.22 30.42 3.46
N SER A 506 14.60 29.38 2.73
CA SER A 506 15.11 29.45 1.35
C SER A 506 14.35 28.51 0.42
N LEU A 507 14.53 28.67 -0.90
CA LEU A 507 14.08 27.71 -1.91
C LEU A 507 15.25 27.34 -2.81
N THR A 508 15.32 26.09 -3.28
CA THR A 508 16.50 25.59 -4.04
C THR A 508 16.73 26.35 -5.35
N TRP A 509 15.68 26.94 -5.92
CA TRP A 509 15.73 27.78 -7.13
C TRP A 509 15.82 29.29 -6.87
N CYS A 510 15.83 29.75 -5.60
CA CYS A 510 15.84 31.17 -5.26
C CYS A 510 17.20 31.85 -5.57
N ARG A 511 17.23 32.71 -6.59
CA ARG A 511 18.44 33.43 -7.00
C ARG A 511 18.94 34.46 -5.97
N PRO A 512 18.08 35.29 -5.34
CA PRO A 512 18.52 36.20 -4.27
C PRO A 512 19.12 35.46 -3.06
N CYS A 513 18.57 34.30 -2.70
CA CYS A 513 19.07 33.46 -1.62
C CYS A 513 20.50 32.99 -1.89
N LYS A 514 20.75 32.44 -3.09
CA LYS A 514 22.10 32.05 -3.54
C LYS A 514 23.09 33.23 -3.55
N GLY A 515 22.60 34.43 -3.87
CA GLY A 515 23.41 35.65 -3.84
C GLY A 515 23.79 36.11 -2.42
N PHE A 516 22.98 35.77 -1.42
CA PHE A 516 23.19 36.17 -0.02
C PHE A 516 23.97 35.15 0.81
N GLU A 517 24.09 33.90 0.34
CA GLU A 517 24.76 32.79 1.02
C GLU A 517 26.10 33.17 1.67
N ARG A 518 26.99 33.82 0.90
CA ARG A 518 28.31 34.23 1.40
C ARG A 518 28.24 35.26 2.52
N SER A 519 27.25 36.17 2.46
CA SER A 519 27.03 37.12 3.55
C SER A 519 26.50 36.41 4.78
N TYR A 520 25.58 35.46 4.60
CA TYR A 520 24.99 34.70 5.71
C TYR A 520 26.04 33.89 6.48
N GLN A 521 26.95 33.21 5.75
CA GLN A 521 28.12 32.54 6.35
C GLN A 521 29.07 33.52 7.08
N LYS A 522 29.28 34.73 6.54
CA LYS A 522 30.10 35.75 7.21
C LYS A 522 29.45 36.24 8.51
N PHE A 523 28.13 36.38 8.55
CA PHE A 523 27.41 36.71 9.78
C PHE A 523 27.48 35.58 10.79
N ALA A 524 27.35 34.32 10.36
CA ALA A 524 27.54 33.17 11.24
C ALA A 524 28.92 33.17 11.89
N ALA A 525 29.98 33.39 11.09
CA ALA A 525 31.35 33.48 11.58
C ALA A 525 31.60 34.69 12.51
N HIS A 526 30.98 35.84 12.22
CA HIS A 526 31.16 37.05 13.01
C HIS A 526 30.40 37.00 14.35
N TYR A 527 29.20 36.44 14.34
CA TYR A 527 28.31 36.29 15.49
C TYR A 527 28.29 34.83 15.94
N ALA A 528 29.47 34.26 16.24
CA ALA A 528 29.63 32.84 16.56
C ALA A 528 28.90 32.43 17.86
N SER A 529 28.46 33.40 18.67
CA SER A 529 27.59 33.18 19.83
C SER A 529 26.14 32.82 19.44
N CYS A 530 25.73 33.14 18.22
CA CYS A 530 24.39 32.89 17.67
C CYS A 530 24.36 31.61 16.83
N VAL A 531 23.19 30.98 16.77
CA VAL A 531 22.96 29.75 16.01
C VAL A 531 22.37 30.12 14.65
N PHE A 532 23.11 29.90 13.57
CA PHE A 532 22.65 30.17 12.21
C PHE A 532 22.16 28.89 11.55
N ILE A 533 20.92 28.91 11.06
CA ILE A 533 20.24 27.74 10.52
C ILE A 533 19.66 28.10 9.16
N LYS A 534 19.80 27.21 8.20
CA LYS A 534 19.18 27.33 6.88
C LYS A 534 18.33 26.10 6.59
N PHE A 535 17.21 26.28 5.90
CA PHE A 535 16.47 25.18 5.33
C PHE A 535 15.87 25.55 3.97
N PHE A 536 15.54 24.53 3.18
CA PHE A 536 14.85 24.70 1.90
C PHE A 536 13.40 24.27 2.03
N GLY A 537 12.46 25.20 1.90
CA GLY A 537 11.02 24.94 2.05
C GLY A 537 10.41 24.02 1.00
N ASN A 538 11.20 23.56 0.04
CA ASN A 538 10.79 22.64 -1.02
C ASN A 538 11.63 21.35 -1.04
N ALA A 539 12.37 21.04 0.04
CA ALA A 539 13.22 19.85 0.09
C ALA A 539 12.41 18.56 0.34
N ASN A 540 11.45 18.59 1.26
CA ASN A 540 10.61 17.44 1.64
C ASN A 540 9.28 17.93 2.26
N GLU A 541 8.37 17.02 2.65
CA GLU A 541 7.06 17.41 3.22
C GLU A 541 7.17 18.12 4.57
N ASN A 542 8.11 17.73 5.44
CA ASN A 542 8.33 18.38 6.75
C ASN A 542 8.78 19.85 6.60
N THR A 543 9.75 20.09 5.71
CA THR A 543 10.25 21.43 5.41
C THR A 543 9.22 22.27 4.64
N LYS A 544 8.34 21.66 3.84
CA LYS A 544 7.18 22.35 3.22
C LYS A 544 6.18 22.83 4.28
N TYR A 545 5.86 21.98 5.26
CA TYR A 545 4.99 22.35 6.38
C TYR A 545 5.61 23.48 7.21
N LEU A 546 6.88 23.33 7.63
CA LEU A 546 7.60 24.37 8.37
C LEU A 546 7.59 25.71 7.61
N PHE A 547 7.81 25.67 6.29
CA PHE A 547 7.85 26.85 5.43
C PHE A 547 6.49 27.55 5.30
N ARG A 548 5.42 26.79 5.00
CA ARG A 548 4.09 27.31 4.67
C ARG A 548 3.23 27.56 5.92
N ASP A 549 3.17 26.60 6.82
CA ASP A 549 2.16 26.55 7.87
C ASP A 549 2.65 27.18 9.17
N ARG A 550 3.86 26.78 9.62
CA ARG A 550 4.43 27.28 10.88
C ARG A 550 5.09 28.65 10.75
N LEU A 551 5.98 28.82 9.77
CA LEU A 551 6.69 30.10 9.58
C LEU A 551 5.90 31.09 8.73
N GLN A 552 4.93 30.62 7.96
CA GLN A 552 4.10 31.42 7.04
C GLN A 552 4.97 32.31 6.15
N THR A 553 5.97 31.70 5.52
CA THR A 553 7.03 32.40 4.81
C THR A 553 6.49 33.06 3.54
N PRO A 554 6.46 34.39 3.44
CA PRO A 554 5.77 35.06 2.33
C PRO A 554 6.62 35.14 1.04
N LEU A 555 7.96 35.18 1.16
CA LEU A 555 8.90 35.25 0.04
C LEU A 555 10.29 34.77 0.48
N THR A 556 11.23 34.54 -0.44
CA THR A 556 12.60 34.09 -0.08
C THR A 556 13.70 35.03 -0.58
N PRO A 557 14.81 35.20 0.17
CA PRO A 557 15.04 34.65 1.51
C PRO A 557 14.21 35.40 2.56
N THR A 558 13.71 34.66 3.55
CA THR A 558 13.14 35.22 4.78
C THR A 558 14.03 34.83 5.95
N PHE A 559 14.37 35.81 6.78
CA PHE A 559 15.13 35.61 7.99
C PHE A 559 14.22 35.83 9.19
N SER A 560 14.21 34.86 10.10
CA SER A 560 13.49 34.95 11.37
C SER A 560 14.45 34.74 12.53
N PHE A 561 14.24 35.49 13.61
CA PHE A 561 15.14 35.56 14.75
C PHE A 561 14.39 35.07 15.98
N TRP A 562 14.94 34.08 16.67
CA TRP A 562 14.27 33.35 17.74
C TRP A 562 15.16 33.30 18.99
N ARG A 563 14.54 33.40 20.16
CA ARG A 563 15.19 33.17 21.45
C ARG A 563 14.15 32.63 22.42
N ARG A 564 14.49 31.60 23.20
CA ARG A 564 13.55 30.94 24.14
C ARG A 564 12.22 30.53 23.48
N GLY A 565 12.27 30.02 22.25
CA GLY A 565 11.08 29.60 21.50
C GLY A 565 10.21 30.74 20.94
N GLN A 566 10.55 32.01 21.19
CA GLN A 566 9.78 33.16 20.71
C GLN A 566 10.44 33.82 19.50
N LYS A 567 9.63 34.15 18.50
CA LYS A 567 10.06 34.92 17.32
C LYS A 567 10.16 36.40 17.70
N LEU A 568 11.38 36.91 17.75
CA LEU A 568 11.69 38.30 18.11
C LEU A 568 11.58 39.25 16.91
N HIS A 569 11.99 38.79 15.72
CA HIS A 569 12.00 39.59 14.51
C HIS A 569 11.86 38.72 13.26
N GLN A 570 11.35 39.29 12.17
CA GLN A 570 11.32 38.68 10.85
C GLN A 570 11.44 39.75 9.78
N HIS A 571 12.27 39.49 8.77
CA HIS A 571 12.28 40.30 7.56
C HIS A 571 12.60 39.48 6.32
N CYS A 572 12.30 40.04 5.16
CA CYS A 572 12.52 39.38 3.89
C CYS A 572 13.49 40.18 3.01
N GLY A 573 14.17 39.46 2.12
CA GLY A 573 15.10 40.03 1.13
C GLY A 573 16.56 40.04 1.60
N ALA A 574 17.46 39.94 0.62
CA ALA A 574 18.90 39.86 0.80
C ALA A 574 19.53 41.24 1.08
N ASN A 575 19.41 41.76 2.31
CA ASN A 575 19.93 43.07 2.70
C ASN A 575 20.91 42.97 3.89
N ASN A 576 22.21 43.13 3.60
CA ASN A 576 23.28 43.05 4.60
C ASN A 576 23.14 44.08 5.73
N ALA A 577 22.84 45.33 5.40
CA ALA A 577 22.75 46.40 6.40
C ALA A 577 21.57 46.17 7.36
N LYS A 578 20.47 45.64 6.84
CA LYS A 578 19.30 45.28 7.65
C LYS A 578 19.57 44.07 8.55
N MET A 579 20.23 43.04 8.03
CA MET A 579 20.66 41.87 8.81
C MET A 579 21.59 42.29 9.96
N GLU A 580 22.61 43.09 9.66
CA GLU A 580 23.58 43.60 10.64
C GLU A 580 22.89 44.46 11.71
N ALA A 581 22.01 45.38 11.33
CA ALA A 581 21.29 46.23 12.30
C ALA A 581 20.42 45.41 13.26
N VAL A 582 19.75 44.35 12.78
CA VAL A 582 18.93 43.46 13.61
C VAL A 582 19.80 42.62 14.55
N LEU A 583 20.94 42.09 14.07
CA LEU A 583 21.88 41.35 14.90
C LEU A 583 22.47 42.23 16.01
N GLN A 584 22.92 43.45 15.68
CA GLN A 584 23.44 44.41 16.66
C GLN A 584 22.39 44.83 17.71
N GLN A 585 21.11 44.84 17.33
CA GLN A 585 20.02 45.15 18.25
C GLN A 585 19.70 43.97 19.19
N LEU A 586 19.79 42.73 18.69
CA LEU A 586 19.33 41.53 19.40
C LEU A 586 20.43 40.76 20.12
N VAL A 587 21.71 41.02 19.81
CA VAL A 587 22.87 40.42 20.46
C VAL A 587 23.47 41.43 21.42
N SER A 588 23.55 41.09 22.70
CA SER A 588 24.10 42.03 23.70
C SER A 588 25.64 42.08 23.62
N PRO A 589 26.28 43.22 23.95
CA PRO A 589 27.75 43.35 23.91
C PRO A 589 28.50 42.42 24.89
N GLU A 590 27.78 41.83 25.85
CA GLU A 590 28.31 40.89 26.86
C GLU A 590 28.24 39.43 26.38
N GLU A 591 27.41 39.13 25.38
CA GLU A 591 27.20 37.79 24.81
C GLU A 591 28.26 37.39 23.76
N ASP A 592 29.10 38.33 23.30
CA ASP A 592 30.15 38.08 22.32
C ASP A 592 31.44 38.89 22.61
N PRO A 593 32.57 38.26 23.02
CA PRO A 593 33.82 38.97 23.32
C PRO A 593 34.41 39.75 22.12
N SER A 594 33.99 39.45 20.89
CA SER A 594 34.45 40.15 19.68
C SER A 594 33.93 41.59 19.59
N PHE A 595 32.82 41.91 20.29
CA PHE A 595 32.29 43.27 20.46
C PHE A 595 33.33 44.22 21.08
N GLY A 596 34.24 43.69 21.89
CA GLY A 596 35.28 44.47 22.57
C GLY A 596 36.25 45.18 21.61
N SER A 597 36.38 44.75 20.36
CA SER A 597 37.32 45.36 19.40
C SER A 597 36.67 46.38 18.47
N VAL A 598 35.44 46.14 18.01
CA VAL A 598 34.72 47.01 17.07
C VAL A 598 34.03 48.16 17.79
N PHE A 599 33.39 47.89 18.94
CA PHE A 599 32.76 48.93 19.76
C PHE A 599 33.81 49.86 20.39
N LYS A 600 34.98 49.33 20.77
CA LYS A 600 36.12 50.17 21.16
C LYS A 600 36.58 51.04 20.01
N ARG A 601 36.68 50.54 18.76
CA ARG A 601 37.08 51.34 17.59
C ARG A 601 36.08 52.44 17.27
N GLN A 602 34.78 52.16 17.28
CA GLN A 602 33.73 53.16 17.01
C GLN A 602 33.62 54.21 18.13
N LEU A 603 33.75 53.82 19.40
CA LEU A 603 33.86 54.77 20.53
C LEU A 603 35.16 55.57 20.51
N TRP A 604 36.27 55.03 19.98
CA TRP A 604 37.53 55.74 19.79
C TRP A 604 37.45 56.76 18.66
N HIS A 605 36.83 56.40 17.52
CA HIS A 605 36.58 57.31 16.39
C HIS A 605 35.60 58.43 16.76
N ALA A 606 34.53 58.11 17.50
CA ALA A 606 33.58 59.11 18.01
C ALA A 606 34.18 60.05 19.05
N LYS A 607 35.12 59.57 19.90
CA LYS A 607 35.87 60.42 20.84
C LYS A 607 36.97 61.28 20.20
N LEU A 608 37.40 60.95 18.98
CA LEU A 608 38.42 61.71 18.21
C LEU A 608 37.83 62.59 17.10
N GLY A 609 36.51 62.61 16.92
CA GLY A 609 35.84 63.45 15.92
C GLY A 609 36.12 63.07 14.47
N LEU A 610 36.50 61.81 14.22
CA LEU A 610 36.77 61.31 12.88
C LEU A 610 35.60 60.39 12.47
N THR A 611 34.75 60.91 11.58
CA THR A 611 33.52 60.26 11.07
C THR A 611 33.78 58.94 10.37
#